data_AF-A0A7C6MTN8-F1
#
_entry.id   AF-A0A7C6MTN8-F1
#
_cell.length_a   1.000
_cell.length_b   1.000
_cell.length_c   1.000
_cell.angle_alpha   90.00
_cell.angle_beta   90.00
_cell.angle_gamma   90.00
#
_symmetry.space_group_name_H-M   'P 1'
#
loop_
_entity.id
_entity.type
_entity.pdbx_description
1 polymer ?
#
loop_
_entity_poly.entity_id
_entity_poly.type
_entity_poly.pdbx_seq_one_letter_code
_entity_poly.pdbx_strand_id
1 'polypeptide(L)' 'MSTMFESSNYFVRIKNKSGHLKITIWNNSGDKLLSDFLGPDPASQFWNKVESLTDDILIKDLKEKIAVL' A
#
# COMPACT_ATOMS: atom_id res chain seq x y z
N MET A 1 7.18 -1.19 -13.63
CA MET A 1 8.10 -1.10 -12.48
C MET A 1 7.43 -1.66 -11.23
N SER A 2 8.19 -2.25 -10.31
CA SER A 2 7.69 -2.77 -9.03
C SER A 2 8.64 -2.32 -7.92
N THR A 3 8.09 -1.80 -6.83
CA THR A 3 8.83 -1.36 -5.65
C THR A 3 8.38 -2.21 -4.46
N MET A 4 9.33 -2.72 -3.69
CA MET A 4 9.06 -3.42 -2.43
C MET A 4 9.81 -2.71 -1.30
N PHE A 5 9.17 -2.60 -0.15
CA PHE A 5 9.78 -2.04 1.05
C PHE A 5 9.11 -2.60 2.31
N GLU A 6 9.85 -2.51 3.40
CA GLU A 6 9.36 -2.79 4.75
C GLU A 6 9.07 -1.47 5.45
N SER A 7 8.02 -1.45 6.26
CA SER A 7 7.68 -0.31 7.12
C SER A 7 6.93 -0.82 8.34
N SER A 8 7.41 -0.42 9.53
CA SER A 8 6.92 -0.95 10.82
C SER A 8 6.95 -2.50 10.81
N ASN A 9 5.80 -3.15 11.04
CA ASN A 9 5.62 -4.60 11.04
C ASN A 9 5.05 -5.15 9.72
N TYR A 10 5.20 -4.41 8.62
CA TYR A 10 4.57 -4.73 7.35
C TYR A 10 5.56 -4.81 6.20
N PHE A 11 5.23 -5.68 5.25
CA PHE A 11 5.86 -5.73 3.94
C PHE A 11 4.90 -5.14 2.92
N VAL A 12 5.41 -4.28 2.03
CA VAL A 12 4.59 -3.65 0.99
C VAL A 12 5.20 -3.84 -0.38
N ARG A 13 4.32 -4.09 -1.35
CA ARG A 13 4.65 -4.08 -2.77
C ARG A 13 3.75 -3.10 -3.52
N ILE A 14 4.37 -2.17 -4.22
CA ILE A 14 3.75 -1.24 -5.17
C ILE A 14 4.08 -1.72 -6.59
N LYS A 15 3.07 -1.93 -7.42
CA LYS A 15 3.28 -2.37 -8.80
C LYS A 15 2.42 -1.55 -9.76
N ASN A 16 3.04 -0.94 -10.76
CA ASN A 16 2.29 -0.35 -11.86
C ASN A 16 1.72 -1.46 -12.76
N LYS A 17 0.40 -1.44 -12.94
CA LYS A 17 -0.41 -2.39 -13.71
C LYS A 17 -1.31 -1.58 -14.63
N SER A 18 -0.97 -1.53 -15.92
CA SER A 18 -1.74 -0.82 -16.95
C SER A 18 -2.03 0.65 -16.60
N GLY A 19 -1.06 1.35 -16.00
CA GLY A 19 -1.20 2.76 -15.61
C GLY A 19 -1.75 2.98 -14.20
N HIS A 20 -2.18 1.91 -13.50
CA HIS A 20 -2.69 2.00 -12.13
C HIS A 20 -1.70 1.39 -11.13
N LEU A 21 -1.56 2.02 -9.96
CA LEU A 21 -0.73 1.47 -8.89
C LEU A 21 -1.51 0.40 -8.13
N LYS A 22 -1.06 -0.85 -8.18
CA LYS A 22 -1.55 -1.92 -7.32
C LYS A 22 -0.68 -2.02 -6.08
N ILE A 23 -1.30 -1.90 -4.91
CA ILE A 23 -0.64 -1.98 -3.60
C ILE A 23 -0.99 -3.32 -2.98
N THR A 24 0.01 -4.02 -2.44
CA THR A 24 -0.19 -5.24 -1.64
C THR A 24 0.54 -5.09 -0.34
N ILE A 25 -0.12 -5.40 0.78
CA ILE A 25 0.40 -5.27 2.14
C ILE A 25 0.28 -6.62 2.85
N TRP A 26 1.35 -7.02 3.53
CA TRP A 26 1.41 -8.20 4.38
C TRP A 26 1.84 -7.82 5.79
N ASN A 27 1.38 -8.57 6.80
CA ASN A 27 1.90 -8.45 8.17
C ASN A 27 3.24 -9.20 8.32
N ASN A 28 3.85 -9.09 9.50
CA ASN A 28 5.11 -9.77 9.86
C ASN A 28 5.03 -11.30 9.87
N SER A 29 3.82 -11.87 9.92
CA SER A 29 3.57 -13.32 9.89
C SER A 29 3.43 -13.85 8.46
N GLY A 30 3.43 -12.98 7.45
CA GLY A 30 3.28 -13.33 6.04
C GLY A 30 1.83 -13.34 5.55
N ASP A 31 0.86 -13.00 6.40
CA ASP A 31 -0.54 -12.91 6.01
C ASP A 31 -0.76 -11.66 5.17
N LYS A 32 -1.51 -11.82 4.08
CA LYS A 32 -1.86 -10.72 3.19
C LYS A 32 -3.06 -9.96 3.74
N LEU A 33 -2.83 -8.72 4.15
CA LEU A 33 -3.87 -7.84 4.68
C LEU A 33 -4.64 -7.13 3.55
N LEU A 34 -3.93 -6.70 2.51
CA LEU A 34 -4.50 -5.92 1.41
C LEU A 34 -3.87 -6.31 0.06
N SER A 35 -4.67 -6.32 -1.01
CA SER A 35 -4.15 -6.33 -2.38
C SER A 35 -5.12 -5.63 -3.32
N ASP A 36 -4.94 -4.32 -3.48
CA ASP A 36 -5.92 -3.47 -4.15
C ASP A 36 -5.28 -2.44 -5.06
N PHE A 37 -6.06 -1.86 -5.97
CA PHE A 37 -5.62 -0.77 -6.81
C PHE A 37 -5.83 0.57 -6.13
N LEU A 38 -4.79 1.39 -6.11
CA LEU A 38 -4.91 2.83 -5.94
C LEU A 38 -5.46 3.39 -7.27
N GLY A 39 -6.79 3.33 -7.40
CA GLY A 39 -7.56 3.65 -8.61
C GLY A 39 -8.61 4.73 -8.37
N PRO A 40 -9.21 5.28 -9.44
CA PRO A 40 -9.90 6.56 -9.39
C PRO A 40 -11.21 6.44 -8.62
N ASP A 41 -11.24 7.15 -7.50
CA ASP A 41 -12.35 7.49 -6.64
C ASP A 41 -13.23 6.37 -6.00
N PRO A 42 -13.46 6.47 -4.67
CA PRO A 42 -12.69 7.27 -3.73
C PRO A 42 -11.36 6.61 -3.45
N ALA A 43 -10.26 7.30 -3.76
CA ALA A 43 -8.97 7.00 -3.14
C ALA A 43 -9.11 6.99 -1.61
N SER A 44 -10.08 7.73 -1.06
CA SER A 44 -10.49 7.67 0.35
C SER A 44 -10.93 6.28 0.79
N GLN A 45 -11.63 5.48 -0.03
CA GLN A 45 -11.99 4.11 0.36
C GLN A 45 -10.76 3.22 0.47
N PHE A 46 -9.80 3.38 -0.46
CA PHE A 46 -8.52 2.70 -0.39
C PHE A 46 -7.78 3.08 0.91
N TRP A 47 -7.65 4.37 1.20
CA TRP A 47 -6.94 4.85 2.39
C TRP A 47 -7.63 4.48 3.69
N ASN A 48 -8.96 4.57 3.78
CA ASN A 48 -9.72 4.12 4.94
C ASN A 48 -9.47 2.62 5.22
N LYS A 49 -9.34 1.81 4.18
CA LYS A 49 -9.05 0.38 4.32
C LYS A 49 -7.61 0.15 4.80
N VAL A 50 -6.63 0.87 4.25
CA VAL A 50 -5.25 0.83 4.75
C VAL A 50 -5.22 1.24 6.22
N GLU A 51 -5.83 2.37 6.58
CA GLU A 51 -5.97 2.86 7.95
C GLU A 51 -6.59 1.85 8.91
N SER A 52 -7.62 1.12 8.47
CA SER A 52 -8.26 0.10 9.32
C SER A 52 -7.42 -1.18 9.54
N LEU A 53 -6.40 -1.41 8.72
CA LEU A 53 -5.62 -2.65 8.70
C LEU A 53 -4.18 -2.47 9.16
N THR A 54 -3.69 -1.23 9.24
CA THR A 54 -2.26 -0.93 9.41
C THR A 54 -2.06 0.22 10.40
N ASP A 55 -0.82 0.69 10.56
CA ASP A 55 -0.48 1.83 11.42
C ASP A 55 -0.12 3.10 10.64
N ASP A 56 -0.06 4.22 11.36
CA ASP A 56 0.25 5.55 10.82
C ASP A 56 1.64 5.64 10.18
N ILE A 57 2.60 4.85 10.69
CA ILE A 57 3.96 4.80 10.15
C ILE A 57 3.90 4.25 8.72
N LEU A 58 3.19 3.12 8.53
CA LEU A 58 3.06 2.55 7.20
C LEU A 58 2.33 3.49 6.24
N ILE A 59 1.26 4.15 6.70
CA ILE A 59 0.51 5.08 5.85
C ILE A 59 1.39 6.23 5.38
N LYS A 60 2.18 6.80 6.29
CA LYS A 60 3.13 7.87 5.98
C LYS A 60 4.14 7.41 4.95
N ASP A 61 4.83 6.31 5.20
CA ASP A 61 5.86 5.77 4.32
C ASP A 61 5.28 5.42 2.94
N LEU A 62 4.10 4.81 2.90
CA LEU A 62 3.42 4.47 1.65
C LEU A 62 3.09 5.72 0.82
N LYS A 63 2.59 6.79 1.44
CA LYS A 63 2.33 8.08 0.76
C LYS A 63 3.61 8.68 0.19
N GLU A 64 4.70 8.68 0.97
CA GLU A 64 6.01 9.17 0.52
C GLU A 64 6.56 8.34 -0.65
N LYS A 65 6.44 7.01 -0.61
CA LYS A 65 6.86 6.14 -1.71
C LYS A 65 6.03 6.34 -2.96
N ILE A 66 4.72 6.55 -2.85
CA ILE A 66 3.85 6.80 -4.00
C ILE A 66 4.17 8.14 -4.66
N ALA A 67 4.49 9.19 -3.89
CA ALA A 67 4.75 10.54 -4.41
C ALA A 67 5.98 10.63 -5.33
N VAL A 68 6.87 9.63 -5.29
CA VAL A 68 8.12 9.58 -6.08
C VAL A 68 8.09 8.53 -7.20
N LEU A 69 6.95 7.90 -7.47
CA LEU A 69 6.76 6.87 -8.51
C LEU A 69 5.98 7.40 -9.71
#